data_AF-A0A1C5BE04-F1
#
_entry.id   AF-A0A1C5BE04-F1
#
_cell.length_a   1.000
_cell.length_b   1.000
_cell.length_c   1.000
_cell.angle_alpha   90.00
_cell.angle_beta   90.00
_cell.angle_gamma   90.00
#
_symmetry.space_group_name_H-M   'P 1'
#
loop_
_entity.id
_entity.type
_entity.pdbx_description
1 polymer ?
#
loop_
_entity_poly.entity_id
_entity_poly.type
_entity_poly.pdbx_seq_one_letter_code
_entity_poly.pdbx_strand_id
1 'polypeptide(L)'
;MGRLGSVHLAGAPQHEGPGADGAFQVTSPSALKDAEKSQAIGDLLLRLHRAQAWVFKHPQAWAKVWAEEAGLPIEVALDTVERSYGTRVPVAIGPPAIASEQAIADTVADLKLIPRRFAFKDCVDTRFNRDLPPSSAAPRSYGKASS
;
A
#
# COMPACT_ATOMS: atom_id res chain seq x y z
N MET A 1 -1.24 -23.10 17.41
CA MET A 1 -0.90 -21.66 17.35
C MET A 1 -0.32 -21.30 15.99
N GLY A 2 -1.13 -20.80 15.06
CA GLY A 2 -0.64 -20.23 13.80
C GLY A 2 -0.35 -18.75 14.01
N ARG A 3 0.91 -18.31 13.84
CA ARG A 3 1.22 -16.89 13.78
C ARG A 3 0.56 -16.33 12.52
N LEU A 4 -0.37 -15.41 12.68
CA LEU A 4 -0.93 -14.62 11.59
C LEU A 4 0.22 -13.86 10.96
N GLY A 5 0.54 -14.21 9.72
CA GLY A 5 1.52 -13.49 8.93
C GLY A 5 0.83 -12.44 8.11
N SER A 6 1.17 -11.21 8.41
CA SER A 6 1.00 -10.10 7.49
C SER A 6 2.31 -9.33 7.54
N VAL A 7 2.72 -8.72 6.43
CA VAL A 7 3.89 -7.85 6.33
C VAL A 7 3.55 -6.82 5.29
N HIS A 8 3.53 -5.57 5.73
CA HIS A 8 2.80 -4.46 5.16
C HIS A 8 3.77 -3.47 4.43
N LEU A 9 3.30 -2.67 3.44
CA LEU A 9 4.00 -1.51 2.79
C LEU A 9 2.95 -0.47 2.34
N ALA A 10 3.07 0.83 2.63
CA ALA A 10 1.96 1.80 2.43
C ALA A 10 1.95 2.53 1.06
N GLY A 11 0.80 3.12 0.68
CA GLY A 11 0.58 3.96 -0.51
C GLY A 11 -0.65 4.88 -0.38
N ALA A 12 -0.68 6.01 -1.11
CA ALA A 12 -1.47 7.25 -0.92
C ALA A 12 -2.94 7.25 -0.41
N PRO A 13 -3.36 8.37 0.22
CA PRO A 13 -4.63 8.50 0.93
C PRO A 13 -5.88 8.56 0.05
N GLN A 14 -7.00 8.05 0.59
CA GLN A 14 -8.31 8.06 -0.08
C GLN A 14 -9.48 8.56 0.81
N HIS A 15 -9.31 8.86 2.11
CA HIS A 15 -10.37 9.50 2.89
C HIS A 15 -9.91 10.07 4.26
N GLU A 16 -10.34 11.27 4.64
CA GLU A 16 -10.08 11.80 5.98
C GLU A 16 -10.75 10.92 7.07
N GLY A 17 -9.92 10.15 7.77
CA GLY A 17 -10.21 9.34 8.95
C GLY A 17 -8.89 9.10 9.71
N PRO A 18 -8.92 8.60 10.97
CA PRO A 18 -7.71 8.44 11.80
C PRO A 18 -6.74 7.32 11.33
N GLY A 19 -6.83 6.88 10.08
CA GLY A 19 -5.94 5.91 9.47
C GLY A 19 -4.84 6.59 8.65
N ALA A 20 -3.63 6.03 8.68
CA ALA A 20 -2.68 6.21 7.59
C ALA A 20 -3.28 5.52 6.36
N ASP A 21 -4.10 6.25 5.61
CA ASP A 21 -4.77 5.74 4.43
C ASP A 21 -3.76 5.15 3.44
N GLY A 22 -3.71 3.82 3.39
CA GLY A 22 -2.93 3.14 2.38
C GLY A 22 -3.17 1.66 2.26
N ALA A 23 -2.79 1.13 1.09
CA ALA A 23 -2.86 -0.29 0.80
C ALA A 23 -1.56 -0.96 1.25
N PHE A 24 -1.65 -2.21 1.73
CA PHE A 24 -0.52 -3.01 2.15
C PHE A 24 -0.27 -4.20 1.22
N GLN A 25 1.00 -4.51 0.96
CA GLN A 25 1.37 -5.84 0.47
C GLN A 25 1.24 -6.84 1.62
N VAL A 26 0.99 -8.13 1.35
CA VAL A 26 0.85 -9.16 2.40
C VAL A 26 1.48 -10.46 1.89
N THR A 27 2.22 -11.14 2.76
CA THR A 27 2.81 -12.46 2.46
C THR A 27 2.76 -13.37 3.69
N SER A 28 2.93 -14.67 3.48
CA SER A 28 2.92 -15.65 4.55
C SER A 28 4.25 -15.68 5.34
N PRO A 29 4.25 -16.07 6.62
CA PRO A 29 5.49 -16.20 7.39
C PRO A 29 6.42 -17.26 6.82
N SER A 30 5.88 -18.30 6.19
CA SER A 30 6.67 -19.36 5.57
C SER A 30 7.43 -18.85 4.34
N ALA A 31 6.82 -17.98 3.53
CA ALA A 31 7.50 -17.35 2.41
C ALA A 31 8.65 -16.43 2.85
N LEU A 32 8.53 -15.78 4.01
CA LEU A 32 9.59 -14.91 4.57
C LEU A 32 10.75 -15.66 5.22
N LYS A 33 10.51 -16.90 5.67
CA LYS A 33 11.53 -17.79 6.26
C LYS A 33 12.34 -18.53 5.18
N ASP A 34 11.77 -18.69 4.00
CA ASP A 34 12.42 -19.25 2.83
C ASP A 34 13.27 -18.17 2.16
N ALA A 35 14.58 -18.38 2.06
CA ALA A 35 15.52 -17.37 1.57
C ALA A 35 15.28 -17.01 0.10
N GLU A 36 14.98 -18.01 -0.74
CA GLU A 36 14.74 -17.79 -2.17
C GLU A 36 13.44 -17.02 -2.38
N LYS A 37 12.37 -17.39 -1.66
CA LYS A 37 11.09 -16.65 -1.72
C LYS A 37 11.23 -15.25 -1.15
N SER A 38 11.94 -15.06 -0.04
CA SER A 38 12.19 -13.74 0.53
C SER A 38 12.96 -12.86 -0.46
N GLN A 39 13.91 -13.42 -1.21
CA GLN A 39 14.62 -12.69 -2.27
C GLN A 39 13.69 -12.34 -3.44
N ALA A 40 12.87 -13.29 -3.90
CA ALA A 40 11.90 -13.08 -4.98
C ALA A 40 10.86 -12.00 -4.61
N ILE A 41 10.41 -11.96 -3.36
CA ILE A 41 9.54 -10.90 -2.82
C ILE A 41 10.24 -9.54 -2.93
N GLY A 42 11.50 -9.45 -2.52
CA GLY A 42 12.28 -8.21 -2.65
C GLY A 42 12.41 -7.71 -4.10
N ASP A 43 12.63 -8.63 -5.05
CA ASP A 43 12.69 -8.29 -6.48
C ASP A 43 11.32 -7.87 -7.04
N LEU A 44 10.24 -8.56 -6.66
CA LEU A 44 8.87 -8.20 -7.04
C LEU A 44 8.53 -6.78 -6.58
N LEU A 45 8.88 -6.42 -5.34
CA LEU A 45 8.64 -5.09 -4.79
C LEU A 45 9.38 -4.01 -5.60
N LEU A 46 10.64 -4.25 -5.96
CA LEU A 46 11.38 -3.32 -6.83
C LEU A 46 10.72 -3.13 -8.21
N ARG A 47 10.22 -4.21 -8.82
CA ARG A 47 9.48 -4.14 -10.09
C ARG A 47 8.20 -3.33 -9.93
N LEU A 48 7.47 -3.55 -8.85
CA LEU A 48 6.24 -2.81 -8.55
C LEU A 48 6.51 -1.31 -8.39
N HIS A 49 7.59 -0.93 -7.69
CA HIS A 49 7.94 0.48 -7.51
C HIS A 49 8.29 1.15 -8.84
N ARG A 50 9.02 0.46 -9.73
CA ARG A 50 9.29 0.95 -11.08
C ARG A 50 8.01 1.11 -11.90
N ALA A 51 7.08 0.17 -11.81
CA ALA A 51 5.79 0.25 -12.48
C ALA A 51 4.96 1.45 -11.97
N GLN A 52 4.87 1.65 -10.66
CA GLN A 52 4.20 2.81 -10.07
C GLN A 52 4.86 4.15 -10.47
N ALA A 53 6.18 4.18 -10.59
CA ALA A 53 6.90 5.34 -11.10
C ALA A 53 6.59 5.61 -12.59
N TRP A 54 6.46 4.54 -13.38
CA TRP A 54 6.09 4.63 -14.80
C TRP A 54 4.65 5.11 -14.99
N VAL A 55 3.68 4.56 -14.25
CA VAL A 55 2.26 4.98 -14.33
C VAL A 55 2.13 6.48 -14.08
N PHE A 56 2.88 7.03 -13.12
CA PHE A 56 2.89 8.47 -12.88
C PHE A 56 3.39 9.31 -14.05
N LYS A 57 4.35 8.78 -14.82
CA LYS A 57 4.89 9.48 -15.99
C LYS A 57 4.02 9.27 -17.24
N HIS A 58 3.15 8.26 -17.22
CA HIS A 58 2.38 7.81 -18.38
C HIS A 58 0.90 7.53 -18.02
N PRO A 59 0.17 8.47 -17.38
CA PRO A 59 -1.20 8.21 -16.91
C PRO A 59 -2.16 7.83 -18.03
N GLN A 60 -2.07 8.49 -19.19
CA GLN A 60 -2.94 8.20 -20.34
C GLN A 60 -2.72 6.80 -20.91
N ALA A 61 -1.47 6.36 -20.99
CA ALA A 61 -1.14 5.01 -21.49
C ALA A 61 -1.67 3.93 -20.54
N TRP A 62 -1.53 4.14 -19.23
CA TRP A 62 -2.08 3.24 -18.23
C TRP A 62 -3.61 3.25 -18.22
N ALA A 63 -4.24 4.43 -18.29
CA ALA A 63 -5.69 4.58 -18.34
C ALA A 63 -6.30 3.85 -19.55
N LYS A 64 -5.66 3.91 -20.72
CA LYS A 64 -6.13 3.21 -21.92
C LYS A 64 -6.21 1.70 -21.71
N VAL A 65 -5.13 1.09 -21.22
CA VAL A 65 -5.08 -0.36 -20.97
C VAL A 65 -6.08 -0.74 -19.88
N TRP A 66 -6.12 0.02 -18.79
CA TRP A 66 -7.01 -0.28 -17.68
C TRP A 66 -8.49 -0.12 -18.03
N ALA A 67 -8.84 0.85 -18.89
CA ALA A 67 -10.21 1.03 -19.40
C ALA A 67 -10.69 -0.21 -20.15
N GLU A 68 -9.85 -0.76 -21.03
CA GLU A 68 -10.14 -1.98 -21.80
C GLU A 68 -10.31 -3.20 -20.88
N GLU A 69 -9.41 -3.39 -19.91
CA GLU A 69 -9.46 -4.53 -18.98
C GLU A 69 -10.63 -4.46 -18.00
N ALA A 70 -10.91 -3.27 -17.48
CA ALA A 70 -11.96 -3.06 -16.48
C ALA A 70 -13.36 -2.85 -17.09
N GLY A 71 -13.45 -2.70 -18.43
CA GLY A 71 -14.70 -2.36 -19.11
C GLY A 71 -15.23 -0.97 -18.74
N LEU A 72 -14.33 -0.03 -18.44
CA LEU A 72 -14.68 1.33 -18.01
C LEU A 72 -14.53 2.33 -19.18
N PRO A 73 -15.33 3.42 -19.20
CA PRO A 73 -15.05 4.55 -20.06
C PRO A 73 -13.65 5.14 -19.78
N ILE A 74 -12.96 5.60 -20.83
CA ILE A 74 -11.56 6.06 -20.74
C ILE A 74 -11.41 7.26 -19.79
N GLU A 75 -12.39 8.15 -19.75
CA GLU A 75 -12.42 9.30 -18.85
C GLU A 75 -12.50 8.88 -17.38
N VAL A 76 -13.31 7.87 -17.06
CA VAL A 76 -13.40 7.30 -15.69
C VAL A 76 -12.07 6.61 -15.33
N ALA A 77 -11.49 5.92 -16.31
CA ALA A 77 -10.20 5.28 -16.13
C ALA A 77 -9.11 6.30 -15.81
N LEU A 78 -9.02 7.37 -16.61
CA LEU A 78 -8.05 8.43 -16.44
C LEU A 78 -8.19 9.15 -15.10
N ASP A 79 -9.42 9.52 -14.72
CA ASP A 79 -9.70 10.16 -13.43
C ASP A 79 -9.21 9.32 -12.25
N THR A 80 -9.43 8.01 -12.29
CA THR A 80 -8.95 7.11 -11.23
C THR A 80 -7.42 7.04 -11.21
N VAL A 81 -6.78 7.03 -12.38
CA VAL A 81 -5.32 7.00 -12.48
C VAL A 81 -4.72 8.29 -11.94
N GLU A 82 -5.30 9.44 -12.27
CA GLU A 82 -4.82 10.75 -11.82
C GLU A 82 -5.06 11.01 -10.33
N ARG A 83 -6.10 10.40 -9.74
CA ARG A 83 -6.39 10.53 -8.30
C ARG A 83 -5.71 9.47 -7.45
N SER A 84 -5.37 8.30 -8.01
CA SER A 84 -4.91 7.14 -7.25
C SER A 84 -3.68 6.46 -7.84
N TYR A 85 -3.80 5.69 -8.94
CA TYR A 85 -2.72 4.81 -9.39
C TYR A 85 -1.44 5.56 -9.77
N GLY A 86 -1.55 6.76 -10.32
CA GLY A 86 -0.43 7.63 -10.64
C GLY A 86 0.15 8.36 -9.42
N THR A 87 -0.67 8.71 -8.44
CA THR A 87 -0.27 9.57 -7.32
C THR A 87 0.32 8.80 -6.14
N ARG A 88 0.06 7.50 -6.04
CA ARG A 88 0.61 6.61 -4.99
C ARG A 88 2.14 6.62 -4.97
N VAL A 89 2.71 6.71 -3.77
CA VAL A 89 4.16 6.62 -3.51
C VAL A 89 4.39 5.43 -2.58
N PRO A 90 5.33 4.52 -2.89
CA PRO A 90 5.70 3.48 -1.95
C PRO A 90 6.40 4.13 -0.74
N VAL A 91 5.96 3.78 0.46
CA VAL A 91 6.53 4.30 1.71
C VAL A 91 6.96 3.16 2.63
N ALA A 92 7.97 3.43 3.45
CA ALA A 92 8.44 2.54 4.50
C ALA A 92 7.38 2.39 5.58
N ILE A 93 7.29 1.19 6.15
CA ILE A 93 6.51 0.99 7.37
C ILE A 93 7.35 1.37 8.56
N GLY A 94 6.98 2.51 9.14
CA GLY A 94 7.59 3.05 10.34
C GLY A 94 6.60 3.18 11.50
N PRO A 95 7.06 3.76 12.62
CA PRO A 95 6.24 3.95 13.81
C PRO A 95 4.88 4.63 13.57
N PRO A 96 4.74 5.65 12.72
CA PRO A 96 3.43 6.27 12.47
C PRO A 96 2.40 5.32 11.87
N ALA A 97 2.79 4.52 10.86
CA ALA A 97 1.91 3.52 10.26
C ALA A 97 1.51 2.43 11.28
N ILE A 98 2.48 1.94 12.06
CA ILE A 98 2.22 0.93 13.10
C ILE A 98 1.26 1.46 14.16
N ALA A 99 1.43 2.72 14.60
CA ALA A 99 0.57 3.33 15.60
C ALA A 99 -0.87 3.52 15.09
N SER A 100 -1.02 3.98 13.84
CA SER A 100 -2.32 4.09 13.17
C SER A 100 -3.06 2.77 13.12
N GLU A 101 -2.43 1.73 12.58
CA GLU A 101 -3.07 0.41 12.44
C GLU A 101 -3.32 -0.26 13.80
N GLN A 102 -2.48 0.01 14.80
CA GLN A 102 -2.74 -0.42 16.17
C GLN A 102 -4.02 0.22 16.72
N ALA A 103 -4.26 1.51 16.49
CA ALA A 103 -5.48 2.19 16.94
C ALA A 103 -6.74 1.60 16.28
N ILE A 104 -6.66 1.22 15.00
CA ILE A 104 -7.73 0.50 14.30
C ILE A 104 -7.94 -0.88 14.94
N ALA A 105 -6.87 -1.67 15.10
CA ALA A 105 -6.95 -3.01 15.71
C ALA A 105 -7.54 -2.97 17.13
N ASP A 106 -7.16 -1.96 17.92
CA ASP A 106 -7.67 -1.75 19.27
C ASP A 106 -9.15 -1.37 19.27
N THR A 107 -9.59 -0.48 18.36
CA THR A 107 -10.99 -0.11 18.20
C THR A 107 -11.85 -1.32 17.83
N VAL A 108 -11.40 -2.13 16.88
CA VAL A 108 -12.11 -3.35 16.46
C VAL A 108 -12.18 -4.38 17.60
N ALA A 109 -11.14 -4.47 18.43
CA ALA A 109 -11.13 -5.31 19.62
C ALA A 109 -12.07 -4.78 20.72
N ASP A 110 -12.13 -3.48 20.96
CA ASP A 110 -13.03 -2.85 21.93
C ASP A 110 -14.50 -3.05 21.57
N LEU A 111 -14.81 -2.97 20.27
CA LEU A 111 -16.12 -3.29 19.73
C LEU A 111 -16.42 -4.81 19.71
N LYS A 112 -15.47 -5.65 20.15
CA LYS A 112 -15.57 -7.12 20.19
C LYS A 112 -15.85 -7.75 18.82
N LEU A 113 -15.40 -7.11 17.75
CA LEU A 113 -15.53 -7.61 16.38
C LEU A 113 -14.45 -8.64 16.02
N ILE A 114 -13.39 -8.72 16.82
CA ILE A 114 -12.34 -9.74 16.74
C ILE A 114 -12.17 -10.46 18.08
N PRO A 115 -11.79 -11.75 18.07
CA PRO A 115 -11.78 -12.57 19.29
C PRO A 115 -10.64 -12.23 20.26
N ARG A 116 -9.65 -11.42 19.84
CA ARG A 116 -8.49 -11.07 20.66
C ARG A 116 -7.85 -9.77 20.21
N ARG A 117 -7.23 -9.08 21.16
CA ARG A 117 -6.24 -8.03 20.91
C ARG A 117 -4.93 -8.64 20.40
N PHE A 118 -4.21 -7.88 19.60
CA PHE A 118 -2.87 -8.22 19.14
C PHE A 118 -2.06 -6.94 18.93
N ALA A 119 -0.73 -7.05 19.00
CA ALA A 119 0.15 -5.97 18.66
C ALA A 119 0.40 -5.98 17.14
N PHE A 120 -0.02 -4.93 16.44
CA PHE A 120 0.11 -4.84 14.97
C PHE A 120 1.56 -4.94 14.52
N LYS A 121 2.50 -4.43 15.33
CA LYS A 121 3.95 -4.54 15.06
C LYS A 121 4.45 -5.99 14.91
N ASP A 122 3.76 -6.96 15.52
CA ASP A 122 4.12 -8.38 15.41
C ASP A 122 3.74 -8.98 14.04
N CYS A 123 2.92 -8.24 13.28
CA CYS A 123 2.52 -8.50 11.90
C CYS A 123 3.22 -7.51 10.93
N VAL A 124 4.42 -7.06 11.24
CA VAL A 124 5.21 -6.18 10.36
C VAL A 124 6.61 -6.76 10.19
N ASP A 125 7.12 -6.73 8.95
CA ASP A 125 8.51 -7.04 8.65
C ASP A 125 9.08 -5.89 7.82
N THR A 126 10.04 -5.18 8.40
CA THR A 126 10.60 -3.96 7.85
C THR A 126 11.79 -4.22 6.93
N ARG A 127 12.17 -5.49 6.66
CA ARG A 127 13.36 -5.81 5.84
C ARG A 127 13.27 -5.26 4.41
N PHE A 128 12.06 -5.01 3.92
CA PHE A 128 11.81 -4.48 2.58
C PHE A 128 11.62 -2.96 2.55
N ASN A 129 11.71 -2.26 3.69
CA ASN A 129 11.60 -0.79 3.72
C ASN A 129 12.71 -0.12 2.91
N ARG A 130 13.92 -0.69 2.87
CA ARG A 130 15.07 -0.18 2.10
C ARG A 130 15.26 1.34 2.30
N ASP A 131 15.29 2.09 1.21
CA ASP A 131 15.42 3.55 1.10
C ASP A 131 14.07 4.25 0.89
N LEU A 132 12.95 3.57 1.18
CA LEU A 132 11.63 4.17 1.03
C LEU A 132 11.43 5.34 1.99
N PRO A 133 10.72 6.39 1.54
CA PRO A 133 10.38 7.52 2.38
C PRO A 133 9.44 7.10 3.54
N PRO A 134 9.37 7.86 4.63
CA PRO A 134 8.47 7.54 5.75
C PRO A 134 7.01 7.55 5.31
N SER A 135 6.14 6.84 6.04
CA SER A 135 4.71 6.79 5.75
C SER A 135 3.98 8.13 5.87
N SER A 136 4.63 9.15 6.43
CA SER A 136 4.14 10.53 6.47
C SER A 136 4.50 11.35 5.23
N ALA A 137 5.20 10.76 4.25
CA ALA A 137 5.54 11.44 3.01
C ALA A 137 4.29 11.75 2.19
N ALA A 138 4.25 12.96 1.60
CA ALA A 138 3.14 13.38 0.77
C ALA A 138 3.02 12.53 -0.50
N PRO A 139 1.79 12.24 -0.97
CA PRO A 139 1.60 11.61 -2.27
C PRO A 139 2.06 12.53 -3.40
N ARG A 140 2.29 11.94 -4.57
CA ARG A 140 2.50 12.71 -5.79
C ARG A 140 1.18 13.35 -6.23
N SER A 141 1.26 14.38 -7.04
CA SER A 141 0.08 15.02 -7.63
C SER A 141 0.40 15.44 -9.06
N TYR A 142 -0.61 15.46 -9.92
CA TYR A 142 -0.54 16.02 -11.27
C TYR A 142 -0.81 17.54 -11.29
N GLY A 143 -0.96 18.18 -10.11
CA GLY A 143 -1.46 19.54 -9.98
C GLY A 143 -2.99 19.57 -9.86
N LYS A 144 -3.60 20.75 -9.74
CA LYS A 144 -5.06 20.85 -9.87
C LYS A 144 -5.42 20.41 -11.29
N ALA A 145 -6.17 19.32 -11.42
CA ALA A 145 -6.99 19.11 -12.60
C ALA A 145 -7.88 20.35 -12.71
N SER A 146 -7.60 21.20 -13.70
CA SER A 146 -8.44 22.34 -14.00
C SER A 146 -9.75 21.81 -14.56
N SER A 147 -10.76 21.80 -13.68
CA SER A 147 -12.21 21.74 -13.95
C SER A 147 -12.78 20.48 -14.57
#